data_AF-A0A843RGA6-F1
#
_entry.id   AF-A0A843RGA6-F1
#
_cell.length_a   1.000
_cell.length_b   1.000
_cell.length_c   1.000
_cell.angle_alpha   90.00
_cell.angle_beta   90.00
_cell.angle_gamma   90.00
#
_symmetry.space_group_name_H-M   'P 1'
#
loop_
_entity.id
_entity.type
_entity.pdbx_description
1 polymer ?
#
loop_
_entity_poly.entity_id
_entity_poly.type
_entity_poly.pdbx_seq_one_letter_code
_entity_poly.pdbx_strand_id
1 'polypeptide(L)'
;MIVGRILGWVLLFCALVLLGWDAVSSLSTGTWGFVVLGQRWYEIDQALGSATLNTLQAGIERNLSVGLWDNVVAPLLLWPAAAVFALPGLVLVLLFRRWGGTRAPRKFTNRR
;
A
#
# COMPACT_ATOMS: atom_id res chain seq x y z
N MET A 1 9.60 -9.49 -16.25
CA MET A 1 10.10 -9.69 -14.86
C MET A 1 10.64 -8.41 -14.19
N ILE A 2 10.81 -7.29 -14.92
CA ILE A 2 11.23 -5.99 -14.34
C ILE A 2 10.04 -5.09 -13.97
N VAL A 3 8.98 -5.09 -14.77
CA VAL A 3 7.78 -4.25 -14.56
C VAL A 3 7.14 -4.49 -13.19
N GLY A 4 6.91 -5.75 -12.80
CA GLY A 4 6.35 -6.06 -11.47
C GLY A 4 7.25 -5.64 -10.30
N ARG A 5 8.58 -5.61 -10.52
CA ARG A 5 9.55 -5.16 -9.51
C ARG A 5 9.57 -3.65 -9.35
N ILE A 6 9.45 -2.92 -10.47
CA ILE A 6 9.30 -1.45 -10.47
C ILE A 6 7.97 -1.07 -9.82
N LEU A 7 6.86 -1.72 -10.21
CA LEU A 7 5.55 -1.45 -9.62
C LEU A 7 5.55 -1.67 -8.10
N GLY A 8 6.13 -2.78 -7.63
CA GLY A 8 6.26 -3.08 -6.21
C GLY A 8 7.11 -2.06 -5.46
N TRP A 9 8.20 -1.57 -6.06
CA TRP A 9 9.03 -0.51 -5.47
C TRP A 9 8.31 0.84 -5.42
N VAL A 10 7.56 1.21 -6.46
CA VAL A 10 6.75 2.44 -6.46
C VAL A 10 5.66 2.38 -5.39
N LEU A 11 4.96 1.25 -5.25
CA LEU A 11 3.98 1.03 -4.20
C LEU A 11 4.61 1.11 -2.79
N LEU A 12 5.77 0.50 -2.58
CA LEU A 12 6.51 0.61 -1.31
C LEU A 12 6.99 2.04 -1.04
N PHE A 13 7.46 2.75 -2.06
CA PHE A 13 7.89 4.13 -1.91
C PHE A 13 6.72 5.03 -1.52
N CYS A 14 5.56 4.90 -2.18
CA CYS A 14 4.33 5.57 -1.77
C CYS A 14 3.93 5.20 -0.33
N ALA A 15 3.99 3.93 0.04
CA ALA A 15 3.70 3.49 1.41
C ALA A 15 4.65 4.14 2.44
N LEU A 16 5.94 4.24 2.11
CA LEU A 16 6.95 4.86 2.96
C LEU A 16 6.72 6.38 3.11
N VAL A 17 6.37 7.07 2.03
CA VAL A 17 6.03 8.50 2.05
C VAL A 17 4.79 8.75 2.89
N LEU A 18 3.74 7.93 2.73
CA LEU A 18 2.52 8.05 3.52
C LEU A 18 2.80 7.76 5.01
N LEU A 19 3.61 6.75 5.32
CA LEU A 19 4.02 6.43 6.70
C LEU A 19 4.86 7.56 7.30
N GLY A 20 5.80 8.10 6.54
CA GLY A 20 6.62 9.24 6.96
C GLY A 20 5.78 10.49 7.21
N TRP A 21 4.82 10.78 6.33
CA TRP A 21 3.85 11.86 6.54
C TRP A 21 3.07 11.62 7.83
N ASP A 22 2.54 10.41 8.02
CA ASP A 22 1.73 10.08 9.19
C ASP A 22 2.54 10.20 10.50
N ALA A 23 3.80 9.74 10.48
CA ALA A 23 4.74 9.87 11.59
C ALA A 23 5.09 11.34 11.87
N VAL A 24 5.32 12.15 10.83
CA VAL A 24 5.60 13.60 10.99
C VAL A 24 4.37 14.33 11.53
N SER A 25 3.16 14.03 11.03
CA SER A 25 1.93 14.59 11.58
C SER A 25 1.67 14.12 13.01
N SER A 26 1.97 12.87 13.34
CA SER A 26 1.83 12.39 14.72
C SER A 26 2.81 13.08 15.67
N LEU A 27 4.03 13.35 15.23
CA LEU A 27 5.03 14.10 15.99
C LEU A 27 4.66 15.57 16.15
N SER A 28 4.07 16.22 15.13
CA SER A 28 3.66 17.63 15.20
C SER A 28 2.41 17.84 16.05
N THR A 29 1.49 16.87 16.08
CA THR A 29 0.23 16.97 16.83
C THR A 29 0.38 16.47 18.28
N GLY A 30 1.50 15.84 18.63
CA GLY A 30 1.77 15.31 19.97
C GLY A 30 0.93 14.08 20.35
N THR A 31 0.08 13.61 19.44
CA THR A 31 -0.78 12.45 19.60
C THR A 31 -0.29 11.34 18.67
N TRP A 32 -0.05 10.16 19.24
CA TRP A 32 0.22 8.94 18.47
C TRP A 32 -1.08 8.48 17.83
N GLY A 33 -1.32 8.93 16.59
CA GLY A 33 -2.51 8.59 15.82
C GLY A 33 -2.12 8.25 14.39
N PHE A 34 -2.47 7.05 13.94
CA PHE A 34 -2.41 6.72 12.53
C PHE A 34 -3.65 7.27 11.85
N VAL A 35 -3.49 8.07 10.79
CA VAL A 35 -4.64 8.58 10.06
C VAL A 35 -5.19 7.48 9.15
N VAL A 36 -6.49 7.30 9.28
CA VAL A 36 -7.29 6.34 8.54
C VAL A 36 -7.22 6.65 7.03
N LEU A 37 -7.10 5.62 6.19
CA LEU A 37 -6.96 5.77 4.74
C LEU A 37 -8.11 6.59 4.13
N GLY A 38 -9.34 6.31 4.55
CA GLY A 38 -10.53 7.02 4.08
C GLY A 38 -10.49 8.51 4.42
N GLN A 39 -9.93 8.88 5.57
CA GLN A 39 -9.80 10.29 5.96
C GLN A 39 -8.75 11.00 5.11
N ARG A 40 -7.58 10.38 4.87
CA ARG A 40 -6.57 10.93 3.95
C ARG A 40 -7.11 11.07 2.53
N TRP A 41 -7.84 10.08 2.05
CA TRP A 41 -8.47 10.15 0.74
C TRP A 41 -9.47 11.31 0.69
N TYR A 42 -10.32 11.45 1.72
CA TYR A 42 -11.30 12.52 1.78
C TYR A 42 -10.65 13.92 1.83
N GLU A 43 -9.56 14.09 2.58
CA GLU A 43 -8.76 15.32 2.60
C GLU A 43 -8.21 15.67 1.20
N ILE A 44 -7.70 14.66 0.48
CA ILE A 44 -7.18 14.81 -0.89
C ILE A 44 -8.32 15.11 -1.87
N ASP A 45 -9.47 14.45 -1.74
CA ASP A 45 -10.67 14.63 -2.58
C ASP A 45 -11.21 16.06 -2.41
N GLN A 46 -11.28 16.55 -1.16
CA GLN A 46 -11.63 17.95 -0.88
C GLN A 46 -10.60 18.92 -1.45
N ALA A 47 -9.30 18.67 -1.29
CA ALA A 47 -8.25 19.55 -1.79
C ALA A 47 -8.24 19.64 -3.33
N LEU A 48 -8.61 18.55 -4.02
CA LEU A 48 -8.73 18.47 -5.47
C LEU A 48 -10.15 18.82 -5.97
N GLY A 49 -11.11 19.08 -5.09
CA GLY A 49 -12.51 19.35 -5.43
C GLY A 49 -13.21 18.20 -6.15
N SER A 50 -12.73 16.98 -5.96
CA SER A 50 -13.30 15.78 -6.56
C SER A 50 -14.26 15.11 -5.57
N ALA A 51 -15.25 14.37 -6.07
CA ALA A 51 -16.15 13.55 -5.26
C ALA A 51 -15.91 12.07 -5.60
N THR A 52 -14.63 11.69 -5.68
CA THR A 52 -14.22 10.38 -6.19
C THR A 52 -14.68 9.27 -5.26
N LEU A 53 -14.66 9.48 -3.94
CA LEU A 53 -15.06 8.46 -2.95
C LEU A 53 -16.54 8.08 -3.10
N ASN A 54 -17.42 9.08 -3.24
CA ASN A 54 -18.86 8.89 -3.45
C ASN A 54 -19.15 8.22 -4.80
N THR A 55 -18.40 8.61 -5.84
CA THR A 55 -18.53 8.01 -7.17
C THR A 55 -18.11 6.54 -7.17
N LEU A 56 -17.06 6.22 -6.41
CA LEU A 56 -16.54 4.85 -6.25
C LEU A 56 -17.51 3.99 -5.45
N GLN A 57 -18.08 4.54 -4.37
CA GLN A 57 -19.15 3.90 -3.60
C GLN A 57 -20.35 3.58 -4.51
N ALA A 58 -20.92 4.59 -5.16
CA ALA A 58 -22.07 4.42 -6.05
C ALA A 58 -21.76 3.45 -7.19
N GLY A 59 -20.54 3.45 -7.72
CA GLY A 59 -20.09 2.52 -8.74
C GLY A 59 -20.03 1.06 -8.25
N ILE A 60 -19.48 0.81 -7.07
CA ILE A 60 -19.36 -0.54 -6.49
C ILE A 60 -20.73 -1.07 -6.04
N GLU A 61 -21.53 -0.24 -5.37
CA GLU A 61 -22.89 -0.61 -4.96
C GLU A 61 -23.76 -0.97 -6.17
N ARG A 62 -23.60 -0.23 -7.28
CA ARG A 62 -24.38 -0.43 -8.51
C ARG A 62 -23.91 -1.59 -9.38
N ASN A 63 -22.60 -1.88 -9.43
CA ASN A 63 -22.05 -2.89 -10.35
C ASN A 63 -21.70 -4.23 -9.67
N LEU A 64 -21.34 -4.23 -8.39
CA LEU A 64 -20.94 -5.47 -7.69
C LEU A 64 -21.97 -5.88 -6.65
N SER A 65 -22.09 -5.12 -5.56
CA SER A 65 -23.09 -5.28 -4.50
C SER A 65 -22.77 -4.35 -3.34
N VAL A 66 -23.81 -3.92 -2.61
CA VAL A 66 -23.66 -3.15 -1.36
C VAL A 66 -22.84 -3.93 -0.32
N GLY A 67 -23.05 -5.25 -0.22
CA GLY A 67 -22.35 -6.09 0.73
C GLY A 67 -20.82 -6.10 0.54
N LEU A 68 -20.32 -5.96 -0.69
CA LEU A 68 -18.89 -5.90 -0.96
C LEU A 68 -18.28 -4.57 -0.51
N TRP A 69 -19.02 -3.47 -0.67
CA TRP A 69 -18.59 -2.18 -0.15
C TRP A 69 -18.49 -2.20 1.37
N ASP A 70 -19.56 -2.58 2.06
CA ASP A 70 -19.62 -2.54 3.52
C ASP A 70 -18.70 -3.55 4.21
N ASN A 71 -18.51 -4.75 3.65
CA ASN A 71 -17.71 -5.80 4.30
C ASN A 71 -16.24 -5.81 3.89
N VAL A 72 -15.86 -5.18 2.78
CA VAL A 72 -14.49 -5.22 2.26
C VAL A 72 -13.92 -3.82 2.09
N VAL A 73 -14.58 -2.97 1.32
CA VAL A 73 -14.01 -1.67 0.92
C VAL A 73 -14.03 -0.68 2.08
N ALA A 74 -15.17 -0.47 2.73
CA ALA A 74 -15.33 0.40 3.89
C ALA A 74 -14.37 0.03 5.04
N PRO A 75 -14.25 -1.24 5.47
CA PRO A 75 -13.28 -1.60 6.51
C PRO A 75 -11.83 -1.42 6.05
N LEU A 76 -11.52 -1.57 4.76
CA LEU A 76 -10.19 -1.22 4.23
C LEU A 76 -9.92 0.29 4.34
N LEU A 77 -10.92 1.12 4.09
CA LEU A 77 -10.81 2.57 4.26
C LEU A 77 -10.59 2.95 5.72
N LEU A 78 -11.10 2.15 6.67
CA LEU A 78 -10.90 2.35 8.11
C LEU A 78 -9.50 1.93 8.60
N TRP A 79 -8.72 1.21 7.78
CA TRP A 79 -7.37 0.81 8.16
C TRP A 79 -6.37 1.96 7.98
N PRO A 80 -5.25 1.93 8.73
CA PRO A 80 -4.17 2.91 8.55
C PRO A 80 -3.69 2.93 7.10
N ALA A 81 -3.63 4.12 6.49
CA ALA A 81 -3.22 4.28 5.09
C ALA A 81 -1.87 3.57 4.80
N ALA A 82 -0.93 3.72 5.73
CA ALA A 82 0.36 3.06 5.66
C ALA A 82 0.25 1.53 5.61
N ALA A 83 -0.64 0.92 6.41
CA ALA A 83 -0.82 -0.53 6.44
C ALA A 83 -1.43 -1.06 5.13
N VAL A 84 -2.41 -0.34 4.56
CA VAL A 84 -3.10 -0.74 3.32
C VAL A 84 -2.16 -0.73 2.12
N PHE A 85 -1.18 0.17 2.06
CA PHE A 85 -0.18 0.18 0.97
C PHE A 85 1.07 -0.65 1.29
N ALA A 86 1.50 -0.70 2.55
CA ALA A 86 2.68 -1.47 2.95
C ALA A 86 2.45 -2.98 2.82
N LEU A 87 1.25 -3.49 3.13
CA LEU A 87 0.95 -4.93 3.04
C LEU A 87 1.07 -5.46 1.60
N PRO A 88 0.39 -4.91 0.57
CA PRO A 88 0.54 -5.36 -0.82
C PRO A 88 1.92 -5.03 -1.39
N GLY A 89 2.52 -3.88 -1.03
CA GLY A 89 3.87 -3.54 -1.46
C GLY A 89 4.93 -4.52 -0.95
N LEU A 90 4.85 -4.89 0.34
CA LEU A 90 5.73 -5.88 0.96
C LEU A 90 5.49 -7.27 0.38
N VAL A 91 4.23 -7.67 0.16
CA VAL A 91 3.87 -8.95 -0.47
C VAL A 91 4.46 -9.03 -1.88
N LEU A 92 4.27 -8.01 -2.72
CA LEU A 92 4.86 -7.97 -4.06
C LEU A 92 6.38 -8.08 -4.01
N VAL A 93 7.03 -7.27 -3.17
CA VAL A 93 8.50 -7.31 -3.07
C VAL A 93 8.98 -8.66 -2.57
N LEU A 94 8.35 -9.26 -1.57
CA LEU A 94 8.71 -10.60 -1.08
C LEU A 94 8.49 -11.68 -2.14
N LEU A 95 7.37 -11.64 -2.87
CA LEU A 95 7.05 -12.56 -3.95
C LEU A 95 8.11 -12.48 -5.07
N PHE A 96 8.52 -11.26 -5.44
CA PHE A 96 9.54 -11.03 -6.47
C PHE A 96 10.99 -11.11 -5.95
N ARG A 97 11.21 -11.17 -4.62
CA ARG A 97 12.54 -11.31 -4.01
C ARG A 97 13.04 -12.75 -4.00
N ARG A 98 12.18 -13.76 -4.18
CA ARG A 98 12.52 -15.16 -3.86
C ARG A 98 12.95 -16.07 -5.02
N TRP A 99 13.36 -15.53 -6.17
CA TRP A 99 13.98 -16.35 -7.25
C TRP A 99 15.32 -15.84 -7.80
N GLY A 100 16.04 -15.01 -7.04
CA GLY A 100 17.45 -14.69 -7.31
C GLY A 100 18.44 -15.55 -6.51
N GLY A 101 17.97 -16.68 -5.97
CA GLY A 101 18.66 -17.46 -4.95
C GLY A 101 19.39 -18.69 -5.45
N THR A 102 19.87 -18.72 -6.70
CA THR A 102 20.87 -19.73 -7.07
C THR A 102 22.22 -19.25 -6.53
N ARG A 103 22.46 -19.54 -5.25
CA ARG A 103 23.82 -19.74 -4.75
C ARG A 103 24.44 -20.82 -5.63
N ALA A 104 25.14 -20.45 -6.69
CA ALA A 104 26.06 -21.37 -7.33
C ALA A 104 27.22 -21.55 -6.34
N PRO A 105 27.41 -22.76 -5.78
CA PRO A 105 28.46 -23.00 -4.80
C PRO A 105 29.84 -22.85 -5.44
N ARG A 106 30.72 -22.24 -4.65
CA ARG A 106 32.17 -22.08 -4.81
C ARG A 106 32.79 -23.32 -5.47
N LYS A 107 33.28 -23.20 -6.71
CA LYS A 107 34.12 -24.26 -7.32
C LYS A 107 35.45 -24.30 -6.58
N PHE A 108 35.59 -25.22 -5.64
CA PHE A 108 36.89 -25.77 -5.25
C PHE A 108 37.37 -26.67 -6.40
N THR A 109 38.53 -26.39 -6.97
CA THR A 109 39.39 -27.45 -7.50
C THR A 109 40.83 -27.11 -7.17
N ASN A 110 41.26 -27.65 -6.04
CA ASN A 110 42.64 -27.88 -5.72
C ASN A 110 43.06 -29.15 -6.48
N ARG A 111 43.99 -29.07 -7.43
CA ARG A 111 44.70 -30.24 -7.95
C ARG A 111 46.17 -29.87 -8.18
N ARG A 112 46.97 -30.36 -7.23
CA ARG A 112 48.36 -30.85 -7.28
C ARG A 112 49.38 -30.10 -8.11
#